data_AF-A0A3C2AA02-F1
#
_entry.id   AF-A0A3C2AA02-F1
#
_cell.length_a   1.000
_cell.length_b   1.000
_cell.length_c   1.000
_cell.angle_alpha   90.00
_cell.angle_beta   90.00
_cell.angle_gamma   90.00
#
_symmetry.space_group_name_H-M   'P 1'
#
loop_
_entity.id
_entity.type
_entity.pdbx_description
1 polymer ?
#
loop_
_entity_poly.entity_id
_entity_poly.type
_entity_poly.pdbx_seq_one_letter_code
_entity_poly.pdbx_strand_id
1 'polypeptide(L)'
;NSEGPAGWWSNQVQGDGSKMMHTEHGDYRPQEMNFAFSGTLVINGISFPVALGQGHYSSTNNWFLNSDNLDADDDHKGGKLIGGGAKYKLEPDGSYTFKVSKV
;
A
#
# COMPACT_ATOMS: atom_id res chain seq x y z
N ASN A 1 -0.12 -1.40 24.79
CA ASN A 1 0.28 -2.53 23.94
C ASN A 1 0.61 -1.97 22.57
N SER A 2 1.90 -1.90 22.18
CA SER A 2 2.24 -1.49 20.82
C SER A 2 1.78 -2.60 19.88
N GLU A 3 0.88 -2.31 18.95
CA GLU A 3 0.25 -3.27 18.02
C GLU A 3 1.21 -3.86 16.97
N GLY A 4 2.52 -3.88 17.26
CA GLY A 4 3.58 -4.26 16.34
C GLY A 4 3.61 -3.37 15.08
N PRO A 5 4.50 -3.68 14.12
CA PRO A 5 4.56 -2.95 12.86
C PRO A 5 3.25 -3.05 12.05
N ALA A 6 2.54 -4.17 12.14
CA ALA A 6 1.29 -4.43 11.43
C ALA A 6 0.13 -3.49 11.88
N GLY A 7 -0.06 -3.34 13.19
CA GLY A 7 -1.06 -2.41 13.71
C GLY A 7 -0.66 -0.95 13.49
N TRP A 8 0.63 -0.62 13.68
CA TRP A 8 1.13 0.73 13.35
C TRP A 8 0.85 1.10 11.88
N TRP A 9 1.10 0.17 10.95
CA TRP A 9 0.83 0.37 9.53
C TRP A 9 -0.66 0.56 9.26
N SER A 10 -1.52 -0.31 9.80
CA SER A 10 -2.97 -0.24 9.61
C SER A 10 -3.58 1.07 10.12
N ASN A 11 -3.04 1.59 11.23
CA ASN A 11 -3.47 2.84 11.83
C ASN A 11 -3.13 4.09 11.00
N GLN A 12 -2.21 4.01 10.02
CA GLN A 12 -1.90 5.14 9.13
C GLN A 12 -3.12 5.59 8.31
N VAL A 13 -4.06 4.68 8.08
CA VAL A 13 -5.31 4.94 7.35
C VAL A 13 -6.53 4.48 8.16
N GLN A 14 -6.40 4.42 9.50
CA GLN A 14 -7.48 4.05 10.43
C GLN A 14 -8.16 2.70 10.11
N GLY A 15 -7.45 1.75 9.51
CA GLY A 15 -8.02 0.46 9.12
C GLY A 15 -8.90 0.48 7.86
N ASP A 16 -8.98 1.60 7.13
CA ASP A 16 -9.75 1.70 5.88
C ASP A 16 -9.09 0.86 4.79
N GLY A 17 -9.76 -0.23 4.40
CA GLY A 17 -9.27 -1.15 3.38
C GLY A 17 -9.15 -0.51 2.00
N SER A 18 -10.00 0.46 1.65
CA SER A 18 -9.91 1.16 0.36
C SER A 18 -8.62 1.97 0.22
N LYS A 19 -7.89 2.16 1.33
CA LYS A 19 -6.63 2.89 1.43
C LYS A 19 -5.43 1.98 1.55
N MET A 20 -5.60 0.67 1.36
CA MET A 20 -4.60 -0.37 1.55
C MET A 20 -4.49 -1.26 0.31
N MET A 21 -3.27 -1.57 -0.10
CA MET A 21 -2.98 -2.53 -1.16
C MET A 21 -1.76 -3.41 -0.83
N HIS A 22 -1.65 -4.53 -1.53
CA HIS A 22 -0.55 -5.49 -1.37
C HIS A 22 -0.12 -6.12 -2.71
N THR A 23 1.12 -6.59 -2.82
CA THR A 23 1.66 -7.10 -4.11
C THR A 23 1.30 -8.56 -4.41
N GLU A 24 1.32 -9.44 -3.42
CA GLU A 24 1.36 -10.89 -3.67
C GLU A 24 0.76 -11.73 -2.54
N HIS A 25 -0.27 -12.52 -2.86
CA HIS A 25 -0.93 -13.47 -1.96
C HIS A 25 -1.40 -12.88 -0.60
N GLY A 26 -2.14 -13.68 0.17
CA GLY A 26 -2.58 -13.29 1.52
C GLY A 26 -3.71 -12.27 1.56
N ASP A 27 -3.79 -11.54 2.68
CA ASP A 27 -4.77 -10.49 2.95
C ASP A 27 -4.09 -9.12 2.81
N TYR A 28 -4.83 -8.09 2.40
CA TYR A 28 -4.37 -6.70 2.37
C TYR A 28 -4.22 -6.11 3.78
N ARG A 29 -4.81 -6.76 4.81
CA ARG A 29 -4.62 -6.48 6.23
C ARG A 29 -3.53 -7.39 6.79
N PRO A 30 -2.26 -6.94 6.88
CA PRO A 30 -1.20 -7.77 7.41
C PRO A 30 -1.47 -8.06 8.89
N GLN A 31 -1.47 -9.34 9.28
CA GLN A 31 -1.50 -9.75 10.68
C GLN A 31 -0.11 -9.65 11.32
N GLU A 32 0.93 -9.88 10.51
CA GLU A 32 2.33 -9.80 10.89
C GLU A 32 3.12 -9.00 9.85
N MET A 33 3.97 -8.09 10.32
CA MET A 33 4.89 -7.32 9.50
C MET A 33 6.28 -7.39 10.09
N ASN A 34 7.28 -7.62 9.24
CA ASN A 34 8.69 -7.60 9.63
C ASN A 34 9.13 -6.18 9.96
N PHE A 35 8.67 -5.22 9.15
CA PHE A 35 8.89 -3.79 9.36
C PHE A 35 7.86 -2.98 8.57
N ALA A 36 7.67 -1.73 9.00
CA ALA A 36 6.88 -0.74 8.29
C ALA A 36 7.47 0.65 8.53
N PHE A 37 7.36 1.53 7.55
CA PHE A 37 7.84 2.90 7.62
C PHE A 37 6.94 3.82 6.78
N SER A 38 6.94 5.11 7.11
CA SER A 38 6.20 6.12 6.37
C SER A 38 7.16 7.09 5.69
N GLY A 39 6.66 7.73 4.64
CA GLY A 39 7.40 8.72 3.89
C GLY A 39 6.54 9.40 2.85
N THR A 40 7.21 10.06 1.92
CA THR A 40 6.55 10.75 0.80
C THR A 40 7.01 10.11 -0.51
N LEU A 41 6.05 9.57 -1.26
CA LEU A 41 6.25 9.12 -2.63
C LEU A 41 6.00 10.32 -3.57
N VAL A 42 6.98 10.67 -4.39
CA VAL A 42 6.86 11.77 -5.36
C VAL A 42 6.78 11.22 -6.77
N ILE A 43 5.68 11.48 -7.48
CA ILE A 43 5.47 11.07 -8.87
C ILE A 43 5.26 12.32 -9.72
N ASN A 44 6.16 12.58 -10.66
CA ASN A 44 6.13 13.76 -11.55
C ASN A 44 5.88 15.09 -10.80
N GLY A 45 6.52 15.26 -9.63
CA GLY A 45 6.40 16.47 -8.81
C GLY A 45 5.19 16.51 -7.86
N ILE A 46 4.31 15.50 -7.90
CA ILE A 46 3.16 15.39 -6.98
C ILE A 46 3.55 14.49 -5.82
N SER A 47 3.32 14.97 -4.59
CA SER A 47 3.69 14.28 -3.35
C SER A 47 2.51 13.53 -2.76
N PHE A 48 2.74 12.26 -2.41
CA PHE A 48 1.78 11.40 -1.74
C PHE A 48 2.38 10.91 -0.41
N PRO A 49 1.78 11.22 0.75
CA PRO A 49 2.15 10.56 2.00
C PRO A 49 1.77 9.09 1.91
N VAL A 50 2.72 8.19 2.13
CA VAL A 50 2.51 6.74 2.06
C VAL A 50 3.14 6.05 3.26
N ALA A 51 2.59 4.90 3.64
CA ALA A 51 3.32 3.93 4.44
C ALA A 51 3.56 2.66 3.64
N LEU A 52 4.80 2.20 3.68
CA LEU A 52 5.24 0.96 3.07
C LEU A 52 5.60 -0.02 4.19
N GLY A 53 5.32 -1.28 3.97
CA GLY A 53 5.79 -2.31 4.87
C GLY A 53 5.96 -3.63 4.16
N GLN A 54 6.76 -4.49 4.76
CA GLN A 54 6.97 -5.84 4.28
C GLN A 54 6.46 -6.79 5.35
N GLY A 55 5.46 -7.57 4.97
CA GLY A 55 4.86 -8.60 5.82
C GLY A 55 5.11 -10.00 5.27
N HIS A 56 4.62 -10.98 5.99
CA HIS A 56 4.81 -12.38 5.67
C HIS A 56 3.47 -13.09 5.58
N TYR A 57 3.28 -13.90 4.54
CA TYR A 57 2.12 -14.76 4.41
C TYR A 57 2.55 -16.16 3.98
N SER A 58 2.28 -17.15 4.82
CA SER A 58 2.62 -18.56 4.60
C SER A 58 4.11 -18.78 4.30
N SER A 59 4.50 -18.84 3.03
CA SER A 59 5.87 -19.08 2.57
C SER A 59 6.46 -17.89 1.80
N THR A 60 5.72 -16.80 1.65
CA THR A 60 6.12 -15.66 0.82
C THR A 60 6.12 -14.35 1.61
N ASN A 61 7.08 -13.50 1.26
CA ASN A 61 7.14 -12.12 1.72
C ASN A 61 6.27 -11.26 0.80
N ASN A 62 5.44 -10.41 1.38
CA ASN A 62 4.54 -9.52 0.64
C ASN A 62 4.85 -8.06 0.98
N TRP A 63 4.74 -7.19 -0.02
CA TRP A 63 4.85 -5.74 0.14
C TRP A 63 3.47 -5.11 0.21
N PHE A 64 3.34 -4.16 1.12
CA PHE A 64 2.12 -3.43 1.42
C PHE A 64 2.34 -1.94 1.23
N LEU A 65 1.32 -1.27 0.71
CA LEU A 65 1.26 0.18 0.57
C LEU A 65 -0.07 0.67 1.10
N ASN A 66 -0.05 1.70 1.94
CA ASN A 66 -1.25 2.45 2.27
C ASN A 66 -1.03 3.96 2.15
N SER A 67 -2.13 4.69 2.00
CA SER A 67 -2.17 6.14 1.91
C SER A 67 -3.62 6.61 1.95
N ASP A 68 -3.91 7.74 2.60
CA ASP A 68 -5.22 8.41 2.48
C ASP A 68 -5.56 8.78 1.02
N ASN A 69 -4.52 8.98 0.20
CA ASN A 69 -4.64 9.27 -1.23
C ASN A 69 -4.82 8.03 -2.10
N LEU A 70 -4.76 6.82 -1.54
CA LEU A 70 -5.00 5.59 -2.29
C LEU A 70 -6.50 5.33 -2.46
N ASP A 71 -6.86 4.75 -3.58
CA ASP A 71 -8.17 4.19 -3.90
C ASP A 71 -7.89 2.80 -4.48
N ALA A 72 -7.86 1.80 -3.60
CA ALA A 72 -7.55 0.42 -3.93
C ALA A 72 -8.65 -0.20 -4.79
N ASP A 73 -8.26 -1.04 -5.75
CA ASP A 73 -9.22 -1.84 -6.50
C ASP A 73 -9.80 -2.96 -5.59
N ASP A 74 -10.91 -3.59 -5.97
CA ASP A 74 -11.66 -4.53 -5.11
C ASP A 74 -10.83 -5.72 -4.59
N ASP A 75 -9.78 -6.12 -5.32
CA ASP A 75 -8.87 -7.21 -4.92
C ASP A 75 -7.67 -6.74 -4.09
N HIS A 76 -7.56 -5.42 -3.87
CA HIS A 76 -6.46 -4.75 -3.16
C HIS A 76 -5.07 -5.00 -3.74
N LYS A 77 -4.95 -5.49 -4.97
CA LYS A 77 -3.65 -5.71 -5.64
C LYS A 77 -3.26 -4.57 -6.56
N GLY A 78 -4.20 -3.67 -6.84
CA GLY A 78 -3.98 -2.45 -7.59
C GLY A 78 -4.70 -1.29 -6.91
N GLY A 79 -4.60 -0.13 -7.54
CA GLY A 79 -5.37 1.03 -7.10
C GLY A 79 -4.92 2.29 -7.81
N LYS A 80 -5.40 3.42 -7.29
CA LYS A 80 -5.12 4.73 -7.84
C LYS A 80 -4.66 5.68 -6.73
N LEU A 81 -3.51 6.32 -6.91
CA LEU A 81 -3.11 7.46 -6.08
C LEU A 81 -3.75 8.73 -6.66
N ILE A 82 -4.53 9.43 -5.84
CA ILE A 82 -5.32 10.59 -6.21
C ILE A 82 -4.87 11.79 -5.39
N GLY A 83 -4.33 12.83 -6.05
CA GLY A 83 -3.79 13.99 -5.36
C GLY A 83 -3.20 15.02 -6.32
N GLY A 84 -3.14 16.29 -5.89
CA GLY A 84 -2.54 17.37 -6.69
C GLY A 84 -3.19 17.59 -8.07
N GLY A 85 -4.47 17.22 -8.23
CA GLY A 85 -5.19 17.30 -9.51
C GLY A 85 -4.80 16.20 -10.52
N ALA A 86 -4.04 15.18 -10.12
CA ALA A 86 -3.70 14.04 -10.95
C ALA A 86 -4.17 12.72 -10.32
N LYS A 87 -4.23 11.70 -11.19
CA LYS A 87 -4.54 10.33 -10.82
C LYS A 87 -3.49 9.41 -11.45
N TYR A 88 -2.88 8.57 -10.64
CA TYR A 88 -1.91 7.56 -11.10
C TYR A 88 -2.41 6.18 -10.77
N LYS A 89 -2.54 5.32 -11.79
CA LYS A 89 -2.88 3.92 -11.60
C LYS A 89 -1.62 3.15 -11.21
N LEU A 90 -1.76 2.29 -10.20
CA LEU A 90 -0.77 1.32 -9.75
C LEU A 90 -1.30 -0.06 -10.14
N GLU A 91 -0.74 -0.66 -11.18
CA GLU A 91 -1.16 -1.97 -11.69
C GLU A 91 -0.13 -3.03 -11.34
N PRO A 92 -0.50 -4.12 -10.66
CA PRO A 92 0.43 -5.21 -10.41
C PRO A 92 0.85 -5.85 -11.73
N ASP A 93 2.12 -6.21 -11.86
CA ASP A 93 2.63 -6.91 -13.05
C ASP A 93 2.75 -8.43 -12.86
N GLY A 94 2.27 -8.94 -11.72
CA GLY A 94 2.35 -10.35 -11.35
C GLY A 94 3.58 -10.71 -10.51
N SER A 95 4.34 -9.72 -10.01
CA SER A 95 5.48 -9.92 -9.10
C SER A 95 5.50 -8.84 -7.99
N TYR A 96 6.70 -8.48 -7.52
CA TYR A 96 6.95 -7.45 -6.50
C TYR A 96 6.95 -6.02 -7.07
N THR A 97 6.39 -5.81 -8.26
CA THR A 97 6.49 -4.57 -9.02
C THR A 97 5.12 -4.10 -9.49
N PHE A 98 5.00 -2.77 -9.62
CA PHE A 98 3.81 -2.11 -10.16
C PHE A 98 4.17 -1.33 -11.41
N LYS A 99 3.31 -1.41 -12.43
CA LYS A 99 3.28 -0.46 -13.53
C LYS A 99 2.54 0.79 -13.06
N VAL A 100 3.18 1.94 -13.22
CA VAL A 100 2.60 3.24 -12.89
C VAL A 100 2.22 3.95 -14.18
N SER A 101 0.95 4.32 -14.32
CA SER A 101 0.44 5.07 -15.47
C SER A 101 -0.40 6.26 -15.02
N LYS A 102 -0.34 7.37 -15.77
CA LYS A 102 -1.21 8.52 -15.52
C LYS A 102 -2.58 8.25 -16.13
N VAL A 103 -3.64 8.53 -15.37
CA VAL A 103 -5.05 8.42 -15.80
C VAL A 103 -5.56 9.75 -16.31
#